data_AF-A0AAW8DY70-F1
#
_entry.id   AF-A0AAW8DY70-F1
#
_cell.length_a   1.000
_cell.length_b   1.000
_cell.length_c   1.000
_cell.angle_alpha   90.00
_cell.angle_beta   90.00
_cell.angle_gamma   90.00
#
_symmetry.space_group_name_H-M   'P 1'
#
loop_
_entity.id
_entity.type
_entity.pdbx_description
1 polymer ?
#
loop_
_entity_poly.entity_id
_entity_poly.type
_entity_poly.pdbx_seq_one_letter_code
_entity_poly.pdbx_strand_id
1 'polypeptide(L)'
;MRDRLLDSLRVVLQTSVEIAACQIASIPPKGDDVAVLDIGRNRTVVVTLLANIAPTGVVHQGVLAHHRMIAAKHSRKKCLLVIPELELHKPSILTPRVVITNMDAALLRASLEHMVHH
;
A
#
# COMPACT_ATOMS: atom_id res chain seq x y z
N MET A 1 -13.44 6.29 -5.50
CA MET A 1 -12.41 6.21 -4.43
C MET A 1 -11.11 5.60 -4.95
N ARG A 2 -11.18 4.47 -5.66
CA ARG A 2 -10.06 3.87 -6.39
C ARG A 2 -9.28 4.88 -7.25
N ASP A 3 -9.95 5.62 -8.11
CA ASP A 3 -9.28 6.57 -9.02
C ASP A 3 -8.59 7.70 -8.25
N ARG A 4 -9.24 8.21 -7.20
CA ARG A 4 -8.63 9.18 -6.28
C ARG A 4 -7.37 8.63 -5.62
N LEU A 5 -7.35 7.36 -5.23
CA LEU A 5 -6.14 6.73 -4.67
C LEU A 5 -5.04 6.63 -5.72
N LEU A 6 -5.36 6.21 -6.95
CA LEU A 6 -4.40 6.16 -8.05
C LEU A 6 -3.81 7.55 -8.33
N ASP A 7 -4.63 8.59 -8.35
CA ASP A 7 -4.16 9.97 -8.56
C ASP A 7 -3.28 10.46 -7.41
N SER A 8 -3.69 10.23 -6.16
CA SER A 8 -2.85 10.54 -4.99
C SER A 8 -1.50 9.82 -5.03
N LEU A 9 -1.49 8.53 -5.40
CA LEU A 9 -0.25 7.77 -5.55
C LEU A 9 0.63 8.33 -6.65
N ARG A 10 0.07 8.69 -7.82
CA ARG A 10 0.85 9.31 -8.91
C ARG A 10 1.51 10.60 -8.46
N VAL A 11 0.78 11.47 -7.75
CA VAL A 11 1.33 12.72 -7.19
C VAL A 11 2.42 12.43 -6.16
N VAL A 12 2.20 11.47 -5.26
CA VAL A 12 3.20 11.08 -4.25
C VAL A 12 4.49 10.57 -4.91
N LEU A 13 4.38 9.71 -5.93
CA LEU A 13 5.52 9.19 -6.68
C LEU A 13 6.29 10.27 -7.45
N GLN A 14 5.58 11.28 -7.99
CA GLN A 14 6.22 12.38 -8.72
C GLN A 14 6.91 13.40 -7.79
N THR A 15 6.55 13.45 -6.51
CA THR A 15 7.01 14.50 -5.58
C THR A 15 8.05 14.05 -4.57
N SER A 16 8.29 12.73 -4.41
CA SER A 16 9.31 12.21 -3.49
C SER A 16 10.49 11.63 -4.26
N VAL A 17 11.68 12.16 -3.97
CA VAL A 17 12.95 11.74 -4.58
C VAL A 17 13.26 10.26 -4.26
N GLU A 18 12.92 9.80 -3.06
CA GLU A 18 13.23 8.44 -2.60
C GLU A 18 12.44 7.36 -3.35
N ILE A 19 11.25 7.71 -3.84
CA ILE A 19 10.35 6.79 -4.54
C ILE A 19 10.07 7.20 -5.99
N ALA A 20 10.78 8.21 -6.52
CA ALA A 20 10.61 8.72 -7.88
C ALA A 20 10.86 7.66 -8.96
N ALA A 21 11.72 6.67 -8.67
CA ALA A 21 12.01 5.56 -9.58
C ALA A 21 10.89 4.50 -9.62
N CYS A 22 9.88 4.59 -8.75
CA CYS A 22 8.84 3.58 -8.68
C CYS A 22 7.88 3.69 -9.87
N GLN A 23 7.55 2.55 -10.47
CA GLN A 23 6.59 2.48 -11.57
C GLN A 23 5.24 1.97 -11.05
N ILE A 24 4.16 2.62 -11.45
CA ILE A 24 2.79 2.23 -11.07
C ILE A 24 2.07 1.57 -12.25
N ALA A 25 1.58 0.35 -12.04
CA ALA A 25 0.68 -0.34 -12.94
C ALA A 25 -0.70 -0.45 -12.27
N SER A 26 -1.72 0.20 -12.83
CA SER A 26 -3.10 0.06 -12.35
C SER A 26 -3.64 -1.34 -12.65
N ILE A 27 -4.31 -1.93 -11.68
CA ILE A 27 -5.02 -3.21 -11.85
C ILE A 27 -6.43 -2.90 -12.38
N PRO A 28 -7.05 -3.75 -13.22
CA PRO A 28 -8.47 -3.62 -13.55
C PRO A 28 -9.35 -3.72 -12.29
N PRO A 29 -10.56 -3.12 -12.28
CA PRO A 29 -11.44 -3.10 -11.11
C PRO A 29 -12.12 -4.46 -10.86
N LYS A 30 -11.33 -5.46 -10.47
CA LYS A 30 -11.78 -6.81 -10.11
C LYS A 30 -11.22 -7.15 -8.73
N GLY A 31 -11.94 -6.71 -7.69
CA GLY A 31 -11.56 -6.86 -6.29
C GLY A 31 -10.86 -5.64 -5.69
N ASP A 32 -10.21 -5.84 -4.56
CA ASP A 32 -9.71 -4.76 -3.69
C ASP A 32 -8.33 -4.22 -4.10
N ASP A 33 -7.57 -4.99 -4.88
CA ASP A 33 -6.25 -4.58 -5.34
C ASP A 33 -6.38 -3.47 -6.40
N VAL A 34 -5.68 -2.36 -6.17
CA VAL A 34 -5.76 -1.12 -6.95
C VAL A 34 -4.63 -0.98 -7.95
N ALA A 35 -3.42 -1.24 -7.50
CA ALA A 35 -2.22 -1.06 -8.30
C ALA A 35 -1.11 -2.01 -7.82
N VAL A 36 -0.13 -2.22 -8.69
CA VAL A 36 1.17 -2.75 -8.31
C VAL A 36 2.20 -1.65 -8.54
N LEU A 37 3.02 -1.39 -7.53
CA LEU A 37 4.19 -0.54 -7.63
C LEU A 37 5.44 -1.41 -7.75
N ASP A 38 6.26 -1.20 -8.77
CA ASP A 38 7.64 -1.69 -8.79
C ASP A 38 8.49 -0.69 -8.01
N ILE A 39 9.12 -1.16 -6.92
CA ILE A 39 9.98 -0.34 -6.05
C ILE A 39 11.46 -0.73 -6.20
N GLY A 40 11.82 -1.40 -7.30
CA GLY A 40 13.16 -1.82 -7.63
C GLY A 40 13.63 -3.05 -6.86
N ARG A 41 14.81 -3.58 -7.25
CA ARG A 41 15.43 -4.79 -6.67
C ARG A 41 14.52 -6.03 -6.70
N ASN A 42 13.63 -6.10 -7.71
CA ASN A 42 12.62 -7.15 -7.85
C ASN A 42 11.66 -7.23 -6.65
N ARG A 43 11.38 -6.08 -6.00
CA ARG A 43 10.37 -5.93 -4.94
C ARG A 43 9.19 -5.16 -5.50
N THR A 44 7.99 -5.57 -5.11
CA THR A 44 6.75 -4.94 -5.55
C THR A 44 5.86 -4.65 -4.36
N VAL A 45 5.12 -3.54 -4.42
CA VAL A 45 4.07 -3.19 -3.46
C VAL A 45 2.73 -3.33 -4.14
N VAL A 46 1.92 -4.27 -3.69
CA VAL A 46 0.50 -4.34 -4.05
C VAL A 46 -0.24 -3.31 -3.21
N VAL A 47 -0.94 -2.39 -3.86
CA VAL A 47 -1.82 -1.43 -3.17
C VAL A 47 -3.21 -2.04 -3.12
N THR A 48 -3.74 -2.25 -1.92
CA THR A 48 -5.09 -2.77 -1.70
C THR A 48 -5.93 -1.69 -1.04
N LEU A 49 -7.14 -1.45 -1.53
CA LEU A 49 -8.09 -0.48 -0.97
C LEU A 49 -9.24 -1.25 -0.33
N LEU A 50 -9.39 -1.13 0.98
CA LEU A 50 -10.54 -1.70 1.71
C LEU A 50 -11.43 -0.57 2.22
N ALA A 51 -12.62 -0.46 1.63
CA ALA A 51 -13.67 0.45 2.07
C ALA A 51 -14.55 -0.22 3.14
N ASN A 52 -15.16 0.58 4.02
CA ASN A 52 -16.19 0.13 4.98
C ASN A 52 -15.71 -0.96 5.96
N ILE A 53 -14.44 -0.91 6.38
CA ILE A 53 -13.90 -1.81 7.40
C ILE A 53 -14.12 -1.18 8.78
N ALA A 54 -14.79 -1.92 9.66
CA ALA A 54 -14.90 -1.53 11.07
C ALA A 54 -13.49 -1.40 11.69
N PRO A 55 -13.25 -0.43 12.60
CA PRO A 55 -11.92 -0.21 13.20
C PRO A 55 -11.33 -1.49 13.83
N THR A 56 -12.17 -2.32 14.43
CA THR A 56 -11.76 -3.60 15.05
C THR A 56 -11.28 -4.65 14.05
N GLY A 57 -11.64 -4.53 12.77
CA GLY A 57 -11.25 -5.44 11.70
C GLY A 57 -9.92 -5.08 11.01
N VAL A 58 -9.35 -3.91 11.28
CA VAL A 58 -8.16 -3.39 10.57
C VAL A 58 -6.96 -4.31 10.70
N VAL A 59 -6.66 -4.74 11.94
CA VAL A 59 -5.52 -5.65 12.20
C VAL A 59 -5.74 -7.00 11.54
N HIS A 60 -6.97 -7.53 11.61
CA HIS A 60 -7.33 -8.78 10.95
C HIS A 60 -7.09 -8.72 9.44
N GLN A 61 -7.52 -7.63 8.78
CA GLN A 61 -7.26 -7.41 7.35
C GLN A 61 -5.77 -7.31 7.04
N GLY A 62 -4.99 -6.65 7.91
CA GLY A 62 -3.54 -6.61 7.78
C GLY A 62 -2.88 -8.00 7.88
N VAL A 63 -3.36 -8.86 8.79
CA VAL A 63 -2.89 -10.25 8.94
C VAL A 63 -3.22 -11.08 7.69
N LEU A 64 -4.45 -10.95 7.16
CA LEU A 64 -4.83 -11.61 5.90
C LEU A 64 -3.95 -11.16 4.73
N ALA A 65 -3.68 -9.85 4.61
CA ALA A 65 -2.77 -9.32 3.61
C ALA A 65 -1.35 -9.88 3.77
N HIS A 66 -0.86 -10.04 5.00
CA HIS A 66 0.44 -10.63 5.28
C HIS A 66 0.53 -12.09 4.82
N HIS A 67 -0.45 -12.92 5.17
CA HIS A 67 -0.53 -14.30 4.70
C HIS A 67 -0.54 -14.39 3.18
N ARG A 68 -1.31 -13.52 2.50
CA ARG A 68 -1.32 -13.43 1.03
C ARG A 68 0.06 -13.10 0.46
N MET A 69 0.80 -12.20 1.09
CA MET A 69 2.17 -11.83 0.65
C MET A 69 3.22 -12.92 0.92
N ILE A 70 3.02 -13.80 1.92
CA ILE A 70 3.90 -14.93 2.19
C ILE A 70 3.59 -16.11 1.27
N ALA A 71 2.31 -16.41 1.04
CA ALA A 71 1.88 -17.53 0.22
C ALA A 71 2.25 -17.36 -1.26
N ALA A 72 2.44 -16.12 -1.71
CA ALA A 72 3.01 -15.86 -3.03
C ALA A 72 4.44 -16.43 -3.10
N LYS A 73 4.71 -17.25 -4.13
CA LYS A 73 6.04 -17.87 -4.39
C LYS A 73 7.23 -16.88 -4.44
N HIS A 74 6.97 -15.58 -4.44
CA HIS A 74 7.97 -14.53 -4.42
C HIS A 74 7.99 -13.81 -3.06
N SER A 75 9.05 -14.04 -2.29
CA SER A 75 9.31 -13.46 -0.96
C SER A 75 9.48 -11.93 -0.92
N ARG A 76 9.31 -11.26 -2.06
CA ARG A 76 9.61 -9.84 -2.27
C ARG A 76 8.37 -8.98 -2.50
N LYS A 77 7.17 -9.55 -2.36
CA LYS A 77 5.91 -8.81 -2.42
C LYS A 77 5.57 -8.19 -1.08
N LYS A 78 5.15 -6.93 -1.12
CA LYS A 78 4.63 -6.14 0.00
C LYS A 78 3.20 -5.69 -0.30
N CYS A 79 2.48 -5.29 0.73
CA CYS A 79 1.12 -4.80 0.64
C CYS A 79 1.00 -3.47 1.35
N LEU A 80 0.65 -2.42 0.61
CA LEU A 80 0.14 -1.17 1.15
C LEU A 80 -1.37 -1.30 1.29
N LEU A 81 -1.84 -1.45 2.52
CA LEU A 81 -3.27 -1.60 2.82
C LEU A 81 -3.86 -0.23 3.14
N VAL A 82 -4.66 0.30 2.23
CA VAL A 82 -5.29 1.61 2.34
C VAL A 82 -6.72 1.47 2.86
N ILE A 83 -6.97 2.04 4.04
CA ILE A 83 -8.29 2.07 4.69
C ILE A 83 -8.69 3.54 4.86
N PRO A 84 -9.58 4.08 4.00
CA PRO A 84 -9.83 5.52 3.90
C PRO A 84 -10.33 6.18 5.19
N GLU A 85 -11.21 5.49 5.91
CA GLU A 85 -11.87 6.00 7.13
C GLU A 85 -11.02 5.82 8.39
N LEU A 86 -9.80 5.29 8.25
CA LEU A 86 -8.93 5.05 9.39
C LEU A 86 -8.21 6.34 9.80
N GLU A 87 -8.45 6.78 11.03
CA GLU A 87 -7.72 7.89 11.62
C GLU A 87 -6.32 7.44 12.01
N LEU A 88 -5.32 7.97 11.30
CA LEU A 88 -3.91 7.72 11.55
C LEU A 88 -3.16 9.05 11.57
N HIS A 89 -2.16 9.13 12.44
CA HIS A 89 -1.19 10.23 12.47
C HIS A 89 0.19 9.81 11.95
N LYS A 90 0.40 8.50 11.75
CA LYS A 90 1.61 7.90 11.18
C LYS A 90 1.27 6.56 10.52
N PRO A 91 2.09 6.09 9.54
CA PRO A 91 1.94 4.75 8.98
C PRO A 91 1.94 3.68 10.07
N SER A 92 1.04 2.72 9.97
CA SER A 92 1.00 1.58 10.90
C SER A 92 1.69 0.38 10.25
N ILE A 93 2.91 0.11 10.69
CA ILE A 93 3.71 -1.01 10.18
C ILE A 93 3.30 -2.26 10.95
N LEU A 94 2.55 -3.14 10.29
CA LEU A 94 2.12 -4.40 10.91
C LEU A 94 3.23 -5.45 10.83
N THR A 95 3.88 -5.55 9.67
CA THR A 95 5.02 -6.45 9.42
C THR A 95 5.95 -5.80 8.40
N PRO A 96 7.19 -6.31 8.18
CA PRO A 96 8.07 -5.78 7.13
C PRO A 96 7.47 -5.81 5.70
N ARG A 97 6.38 -6.58 5.50
CA ARG A 97 5.67 -6.70 4.22
C ARG A 97 4.34 -5.95 4.17
N VAL A 98 3.80 -5.50 5.28
CA VAL A 98 2.45 -4.91 5.33
C VAL A 98 2.46 -3.63 6.13
N VAL A 99 2.12 -2.53 5.45
CA VAL A 99 1.88 -1.22 6.07
C VAL A 99 0.42 -0.87 5.84
N ILE A 100 -0.24 -0.43 6.92
CA ILE A 100 -1.61 0.05 6.92
C ILE A 100 -1.56 1.57 6.96
N THR A 101 -2.33 2.20 6.07
CA THR A 101 -2.41 3.65 5.93
C THR A 101 -3.83 4.07 5.54
N ASN A 102 -4.06 5.37 5.43
CA ASN A 102 -5.27 5.94 4.87
C ASN A 102 -4.97 6.71 3.57
N MET A 103 -5.92 7.52 3.11
CA MET A 103 -5.82 8.26 1.83
C MET A 103 -4.99 9.54 1.92
N ASP A 104 -4.48 9.92 3.09
CA ASP A 104 -3.67 11.12 3.27
C ASP A 104 -2.34 11.01 2.50
N ALA A 105 -1.99 12.06 1.75
CA ALA A 105 -0.83 12.04 0.87
C ALA A 105 0.51 11.93 1.63
N ALA A 106 0.62 12.55 2.82
CA ALA A 106 1.83 12.46 3.63
C ALA A 106 2.00 11.06 4.22
N LEU A 107 0.89 10.44 4.65
CA LEU A 107 0.91 9.06 5.13
C LEU A 107 1.16 8.04 4.02
N LEU A 108 0.58 8.23 2.83
CA LEU A 108 0.89 7.42 1.65
C LEU A 108 2.39 7.50 1.31
N ARG A 109 2.96 8.72 1.29
CA ARG A 109 4.39 8.93 1.06
C ARG A 109 5.25 8.20 2.09
N ALA A 110 5.05 8.49 3.38
CA ALA A 110 5.86 7.91 4.46
C ALA A 110 5.75 6.38 4.49
N SER A 111 4.59 5.82 4.16
CA SER A 111 4.39 4.36 4.05
C SER A 111 5.21 3.76 2.91
N LEU A 112 5.21 4.41 1.75
CA LEU A 112 5.96 3.95 0.58
C LEU A 112 7.47 4.06 0.80
N GLU A 113 7.94 5.18 1.33
CA GLU A 113 9.36 5.37 1.69
C GLU A 113 9.83 4.26 2.64
N HIS A 114 9.07 3.99 3.71
CA HIS A 114 9.35 2.87 4.61
C HIS A 114 9.44 1.52 3.86
N MET A 115 8.51 1.27 2.93
CA MET A 115 8.50 0.02 2.15
C MET A 115 9.67 -0.10 1.17
N VAL A 116 10.19 1.02 0.65
CA VAL A 116 11.37 1.02 -0.22
C VAL A 116 12.64 0.73 0.56
N HIS A 117 12.76 1.22 1.79
CA HIS A 117 13.97 1.04 2.61
C HIS A 117 14.07 -0.32 3.29
N HIS A 118 12.93 -0.92 3.67
CA HIS A 118 12.89 -2.22 4.35
C HIS A 118 12.41 -3.36 3.44
#